data_AF-A0A0S9M197-F1
#
_entry.id   AF-A0A0S9M197-F1
#
_cell.length_a   1.000
_cell.length_b   1.000
_cell.length_c   1.000
_cell.angle_alpha   90.00
_cell.angle_beta   90.00
_cell.angle_gamma   90.00
#
_symmetry.space_group_name_H-M   'P 1'
#
loop_
_entity.id
_entity.type
_entity.pdbx_description
1 polymer ?
#
loop_
_entity_poly.entity_id
_entity_poly.type
_entity_poly.pdbx_seq_one_letter_code
_entity_poly.pdbx_strand_id
1 'polypeptide(L)'
;MSRGTAAARQGHVLLALANFQEALGIARALLAVSGQRSDDCVAALVVSHHNLAEVQLDAGGDDLAAAHLALAHETLMHLLCDPATDGALRQAALRHSRETHAALLLYLEAHGPHPAIARALRAGCLGVALGPLH
;
A
#
# COMPACT_ATOMS: atom_id res chain seq x y z
N MET A 1 -27.45 22.02 -14.11
CA MET A 1 -25.99 21.85 -14.31
C MET A 1 -25.34 20.82 -13.38
N SER A 2 -25.99 20.35 -12.30
CA SER A 2 -25.38 19.44 -11.31
C SER A 2 -25.22 17.97 -11.74
N ARG A 3 -26.04 17.47 -12.68
CA ARG A 3 -25.94 16.07 -13.16
C ARG A 3 -24.71 15.82 -14.05
N GLY A 4 -24.32 16.80 -14.86
CA GLY A 4 -23.14 16.71 -15.72
C GLY A 4 -21.83 16.70 -14.92
N THR A 5 -21.74 17.50 -13.86
CA THR A 5 -20.56 17.52 -12.99
C THR A 5 -20.42 16.25 -12.14
N ALA A 6 -21.54 15.67 -11.71
CA ALA A 6 -21.54 14.40 -10.99
C ALA A 6 -21.10 13.23 -11.89
N ALA A 7 -21.64 13.14 -13.12
CA ALA A 7 -21.26 12.10 -14.08
C ALA A 7 -19.79 12.24 -14.53
N ALA A 8 -19.32 13.47 -14.78
CA ALA A 8 -17.92 13.72 -15.11
C ALA A 8 -16.98 13.36 -13.96
N ARG A 9 -17.33 13.73 -12.72
CA ARG A 9 -16.57 13.35 -11.51
C ARG A 9 -16.52 11.83 -11.34
N GLN A 10 -17.64 11.14 -11.48
CA GLN A 10 -17.69 9.68 -11.43
C GLN A 10 -16.83 9.04 -12.52
N GLY A 11 -16.85 9.57 -13.74
CA GLY A 11 -15.99 9.11 -14.82
C GLY A 11 -14.49 9.28 -14.52
N HIS A 12 -14.09 10.40 -13.92
CA HIS A 12 -12.70 10.62 -13.51
C HIS A 12 -12.25 9.68 -12.40
N VAL A 13 -13.12 9.41 -11.42
CA VAL A 13 -12.83 8.46 -10.34
C VAL A 13 -12.62 7.05 -10.89
N LEU A 14 -13.50 6.58 -11.79
CA LEU A 14 -13.36 5.25 -12.40
C LEU A 14 -12.07 5.12 -13.22
N LEU A 15 -11.71 6.16 -13.97
CA LEU A 15 -10.46 6.18 -14.73
C LEU A 15 -9.22 6.15 -13.83
N ALA A 16 -9.22 6.93 -12.74
CA ALA A 16 -8.13 6.95 -11.77
C ALA A 16 -7.95 5.57 -11.10
N LEU A 17 -9.05 4.95 -10.68
CA LEU A 17 -9.05 3.60 -10.11
C LEU A 17 -8.45 2.58 -11.09
N ALA A 18 -8.89 2.60 -12.36
CA ALA A 18 -8.37 1.69 -13.38
C ALA A 18 -6.85 1.85 -13.59
N ASN A 19 -6.37 3.09 -13.74
CA ASN A 19 -4.96 3.38 -13.95
C ASN A 19 -4.09 2.92 -12.76
N PHE A 20 -4.53 3.16 -11.53
CA PHE A 20 -3.76 2.74 -10.35
C PHE A 20 -3.84 1.23 -10.10
N GLN A 21 -4.94 0.57 -10.46
CA GLN A 21 -5.02 -0.90 -10.43
C GLN A 21 -4.08 -1.55 -11.46
N GLU A 22 -4.00 -0.99 -12.67
CA GLU A 22 -3.06 -1.44 -13.69
C GLU A 22 -1.61 -1.25 -13.22
N ALA A 23 -1.25 -0.06 -12.74
CA ALA A 23 0.07 0.22 -12.20
C ALA A 23 0.44 -0.72 -11.05
N LEU A 24 -0.51 -1.03 -10.17
CA LEU A 24 -0.33 -2.00 -9.08
C LEU A 24 -0.11 -3.42 -9.61
N GLY A 25 -0.85 -3.83 -10.64
CA GLY A 25 -0.65 -5.12 -11.30
C GLY A 25 0.76 -5.25 -11.88
N ILE A 26 1.24 -4.21 -12.56
CA ILE A 26 2.60 -4.15 -13.12
C ILE A 26 3.64 -4.20 -11.99
N ALA A 27 3.49 -3.39 -10.94
CA ALA A 27 4.42 -3.37 -9.82
C ALA A 27 4.52 -4.75 -9.15
N ARG A 28 3.40 -5.45 -8.95
CA ARG A 28 3.36 -6.82 -8.40
C ARG A 28 4.06 -7.83 -9.31
N ALA A 29 3.84 -7.74 -10.62
CA ALA A 29 4.52 -8.60 -11.59
C ALA A 29 6.04 -8.36 -11.59
N LEU A 30 6.48 -7.11 -11.46
CA LEU A 30 7.89 -6.76 -11.39
C LEU A 30 8.53 -7.18 -10.06
N LEU A 31 7.81 -7.15 -8.93
CA LEU A 31 8.31 -7.67 -7.66
C LEU A 31 8.64 -9.17 -7.72
N ALA A 32 7.94 -9.94 -8.56
CA ALA A 32 8.25 -11.35 -8.79
C ALA A 32 9.54 -11.55 -9.60
N VAL A 33 10.07 -10.50 -10.23
CA VAL A 33 11.31 -10.53 -11.03
C VAL A 33 12.40 -9.77 -10.27
N SER A 34 13.25 -10.51 -9.57
CA SER A 34 14.39 -9.94 -8.82
C SER A 34 15.41 -9.26 -9.75
N GLY A 35 15.83 -8.02 -9.44
CA GLY A 35 16.83 -7.30 -10.23
C GLY A 35 17.04 -5.83 -9.82
N GLN A 36 17.83 -5.08 -10.61
CA GLN A 36 18.32 -3.71 -10.35
C GLN A 36 17.26 -2.60 -10.10
N ARG A 37 15.97 -2.93 -10.10
CA ARG A 37 14.86 -1.97 -9.93
C ARG A 37 13.96 -2.29 -8.74
N SER A 38 14.44 -3.05 -7.76
CA SER A 38 13.63 -3.42 -6.59
C SER A 38 13.06 -2.20 -5.84
N ASP A 39 13.83 -1.12 -5.70
CA ASP A 39 13.35 0.11 -5.06
C ASP A 39 12.20 0.76 -5.84
N ASP A 40 12.39 0.99 -7.13
CA ASP A 40 11.35 1.55 -8.02
C ASP A 40 10.07 0.70 -8.01
N CYS A 41 10.20 -0.63 -7.97
CA CYS A 41 9.05 -1.54 -7.94
C CYS A 41 8.29 -1.47 -6.62
N VAL A 42 9.01 -1.41 -5.49
CA VAL A 42 8.41 -1.24 -4.16
C VAL A 42 7.76 0.14 -4.06
N ALA A 43 8.43 1.20 -4.49
CA ALA A 43 7.90 2.56 -4.51
C ALA A 43 6.61 2.63 -5.35
N ALA A 44 6.61 2.06 -6.57
CA ALA A 44 5.43 2.01 -7.42
C ALA A 44 4.27 1.27 -6.76
N LEU A 45 4.51 0.12 -6.12
CA LEU A 45 3.49 -0.62 -5.38
C LEU A 45 2.89 0.24 -4.25
N VAL A 46 3.73 0.87 -3.44
CA VAL A 46 3.32 1.68 -2.29
C VAL A 46 2.50 2.88 -2.76
N VAL A 47 3.00 3.62 -3.76
CA VAL A 47 2.32 4.79 -4.32
C VAL A 47 0.98 4.39 -4.96
N SER A 48 0.90 3.30 -5.72
CA SER A 48 -0.37 2.84 -6.29
C SER A 48 -1.40 2.51 -5.21
N HIS A 49 -1.00 1.86 -4.12
CA HIS A 49 -1.89 1.59 -2.99
C HIS A 49 -2.36 2.87 -2.28
N HIS A 50 -1.47 3.84 -2.06
CA HIS A 50 -1.85 5.12 -1.43
C HIS A 50 -2.81 5.92 -2.30
N ASN A 51 -2.55 6.00 -3.60
CA ASN A 51 -3.43 6.71 -4.53
C ASN A 51 -4.80 6.03 -4.62
N LEU A 52 -4.85 4.69 -4.60
CA LEU A 52 -6.12 3.96 -4.52
C LEU A 52 -6.85 4.27 -3.22
N ALA A 53 -6.15 4.36 -2.09
CA ALA A 53 -6.76 4.72 -0.82
C ALA A 53 -7.34 6.14 -0.83
N GLU A 54 -6.60 7.12 -1.36
CA GLU A 54 -7.05 8.52 -1.47
C GLU A 54 -8.31 8.62 -2.35
N VAL A 55 -8.31 7.99 -3.53
CA VAL A 55 -9.49 7.99 -4.41
C VAL A 55 -10.70 7.31 -3.76
N GLN A 56 -10.49 6.27 -2.94
CA GLN A 56 -11.57 5.63 -2.20
C GLN A 56 -12.12 6.53 -1.09
N LEU A 57 -11.28 7.23 -0.33
CA LEU A 57 -11.72 8.19 0.68
C LEU A 57 -12.55 9.31 0.06
N ASP A 58 -12.10 9.87 -1.07
CA ASP A 58 -12.85 10.89 -1.83
C ASP A 58 -14.22 10.40 -2.30
N ALA A 59 -14.36 9.08 -2.50
CA ALA A 59 -15.61 8.43 -2.88
C ALA A 59 -16.44 7.94 -1.68
N GLY A 60 -15.99 8.15 -0.43
CA GLY A 60 -16.65 7.68 0.80
C GLY A 60 -16.46 6.18 1.08
N GLY A 61 -15.46 5.55 0.47
CA GLY A 61 -15.12 4.13 0.58
C GLY A 61 -14.08 3.84 1.65
N ASP A 62 -14.34 4.24 2.90
CA ASP A 62 -13.37 4.15 4.02
C ASP A 62 -12.81 2.74 4.23
N ASP A 63 -13.65 1.71 4.11
CA ASP A 63 -13.25 0.29 4.23
C ASP A 63 -12.25 -0.12 3.13
N LEU A 64 -12.48 0.34 1.89
CA LEU A 64 -11.59 0.05 0.75
C LEU A 64 -10.28 0.82 0.87
N ALA A 65 -10.34 2.07 1.35
CA ALA A 65 -9.14 2.84 1.63
C ALA A 65 -8.27 2.17 2.69
N ALA A 66 -8.87 1.77 3.81
CA ALA A 66 -8.18 1.05 4.86
C ALA A 66 -7.57 -0.27 4.37
N ALA A 67 -8.29 -1.01 3.51
CA ALA A 67 -7.77 -2.23 2.91
C ALA A 67 -6.54 -1.98 2.04
N HIS A 68 -6.53 -0.91 1.23
CA HIS A 68 -5.39 -0.57 0.39
C HIS A 68 -4.14 -0.21 1.21
N LEU A 69 -4.27 0.61 2.26
CA LEU A 69 -3.16 0.98 3.14
C LEU A 69 -2.63 -0.24 3.91
N ALA A 70 -3.54 -1.06 4.45
CA ALA A 70 -3.17 -2.29 5.17
C ALA A 70 -2.42 -3.27 4.27
N LEU A 71 -2.91 -3.52 3.05
CA LEU A 71 -2.27 -4.44 2.10
C LEU A 71 -0.88 -3.96 1.69
N ALA A 72 -0.67 -2.66 1.50
CA ALA A 72 0.65 -2.13 1.19
C ALA A 72 1.65 -2.47 2.31
N HIS A 73 1.30 -2.14 3.56
CA HIS A 73 2.18 -2.40 4.71
C HIS A 73 2.44 -3.89 4.91
N GLU A 74 1.39 -4.72 4.84
CA GLU A 74 1.49 -6.17 5.01
C GLU A 74 2.36 -6.83 3.93
N THR A 75 2.29 -6.34 2.69
CA THR A 75 3.16 -6.80 1.61
C THR A 75 4.64 -6.54 1.95
N LEU A 76 4.96 -5.35 2.46
CA LEU A 76 6.33 -5.04 2.87
C LEU A 76 6.79 -5.87 4.06
N MET A 77 5.91 -6.12 5.03
CA MET A 77 6.22 -6.99 6.17
C MET A 77 6.50 -8.43 5.73
N HIS A 78 5.74 -8.93 4.76
CA HIS A 78 5.97 -10.26 4.18
C HIS A 78 7.34 -10.34 3.51
N LEU A 79 7.71 -9.36 2.68
CA LEU A 79 9.04 -9.28 2.05
C LEU A 79 10.19 -9.20 3.06
N LEU A 80 9.96 -8.54 4.20
CA LEU A 80 10.97 -8.44 5.27
C LEU A 80 11.16 -9.76 6.02
N CYS A 81 10.09 -10.51 6.25
CA CYS A 81 10.11 -11.75 7.03
C CYS A 81 10.44 -12.99 6.19
N ASP A 82 10.23 -12.96 4.87
CA ASP A 82 10.50 -14.09 4.00
C ASP A 82 12.02 -14.24 3.77
N PRO A 83 12.65 -15.36 4.22
CA PRO A 83 14.08 -15.58 4.01
C PRO A 83 14.46 -15.70 2.54
N ALA A 84 13.54 -16.09 1.66
CA ALA A 84 13.78 -16.22 0.22
C ALA A 84 13.80 -14.86 -0.52
N THR A 85 13.38 -13.78 0.14
CA THR A 85 13.40 -12.44 -0.46
C THR A 85 14.84 -11.97 -0.72
N ASP A 86 15.09 -11.52 -1.95
CA ASP A 86 16.37 -10.95 -2.38
C ASP A 86 16.81 -9.76 -1.51
N GLY A 87 18.11 -9.58 -1.33
CA GLY A 87 18.67 -8.54 -0.46
C GLY A 87 18.30 -7.12 -0.87
N ALA A 88 18.31 -6.80 -2.18
CA ALA A 88 17.95 -5.46 -2.66
C ALA A 88 16.45 -5.19 -2.43
N LEU A 89 15.62 -6.22 -2.63
CA LEU A 89 14.18 -6.13 -2.39
C LEU A 89 13.85 -5.99 -0.90
N ARG A 90 14.53 -6.73 -0.02
CA ARG A 90 14.38 -6.60 1.43
C ARG A 90 14.76 -5.20 1.92
N GLN A 91 15.84 -4.62 1.39
CA GLN A 91 16.26 -3.25 1.72
C GLN A 91 15.25 -2.21 1.25
N ALA A 92 14.70 -2.35 0.04
CA ALA A 92 13.65 -1.48 -0.47
C ALA A 92 12.39 -1.57 0.42
N ALA A 93 11.95 -2.79 0.76
CA ALA A 93 10.82 -3.00 1.66
C ALA A 93 11.05 -2.35 3.04
N LEU A 94 12.28 -2.42 3.57
CA LEU A 94 12.63 -1.77 4.84
C LEU A 94 12.48 -0.26 4.75
N ARG A 95 12.96 0.38 3.68
CA ARG A 95 12.85 1.85 3.49
C ARG A 95 11.39 2.30 3.49
N HIS A 96 10.54 1.63 2.71
CA HIS A 96 9.13 2.01 2.55
C HIS A 96 8.21 1.51 3.67
N SER A 97 8.69 0.60 4.54
CA SER A 97 7.91 0.13 5.69
C SER A 97 7.54 1.24 6.67
N ARG A 98 8.42 2.24 6.83
CA ARG A 98 8.20 3.39 7.73
C ARG A 98 7.11 4.31 7.20
N GLU A 99 7.12 4.56 5.90
CA GLU A 99 6.13 5.38 5.20
C GLU A 99 4.73 4.74 5.30
N THR A 100 4.62 3.46 4.96
CA THR A 100 3.35 2.72 5.08
C THR A 100 2.86 2.63 6.53
N HIS A 101 3.75 2.47 7.51
CA HIS A 101 3.37 2.50 8.92
C HIS A 101 2.83 3.87 9.35
N ALA A 102 3.48 4.97 8.95
CA ALA A 102 3.01 6.32 9.22
C ALA A 102 1.62 6.55 8.61
N ALA A 103 1.38 6.09 7.38
CA ALA A 103 0.06 6.19 6.74
C ALA A 103 -1.03 5.44 7.50
N LEU A 104 -0.74 4.27 8.08
CA LEU A 104 -1.69 3.54 8.93
C LEU A 104 -2.05 4.32 10.20
N LEU A 105 -1.07 4.96 10.84
CA LEU A 105 -1.29 5.79 12.04
C LEU A 105 -2.09 7.05 11.71
N LEU A 106 -1.77 7.72 10.59
CA LEU A 106 -2.51 8.89 10.12
C LEU A 106 -3.97 8.53 9.77
N TYR A 107 -4.19 7.37 9.15
CA TYR A 107 -5.56 6.88 8.91
C TYR A 107 -6.32 6.70 10.22
N LEU A 108 -5.69 6.04 11.22
CA LEU A 108 -6.28 5.78 12.53
C LEU A 108 -6.64 7.09 13.26
N GLU A 109 -5.79 8.11 13.17
CA GLU A 109 -6.04 9.43 13.75
C GLU A 109 -7.21 10.14 13.08
N ALA A 110 -7.32 10.07 11.76
CA ALA A 110 -8.34 10.78 10.98
C ALA A 110 -9.72 10.10 10.96
N HIS A 111 -9.77 8.76 10.92
CA HIS A 111 -11.01 7.99 10.68
C HIS A 111 -11.38 7.08 11.86
N GLY A 112 -10.50 6.95 12.87
CA GLY A 112 -10.72 6.06 14.00
C GLY A 112 -10.34 4.60 13.70
N PRO A 113 -10.64 3.69 14.65
CA PRO A 113 -10.16 2.31 14.60
C PRO A 113 -10.81 1.51 13.47
N HIS A 114 -9.97 0.83 12.69
CA HIS A 114 -10.41 -0.08 11.63
C HIS A 114 -9.67 -1.43 11.74
N PRO A 115 -10.37 -2.57 11.57
CA PRO A 115 -9.79 -3.91 11.79
C PRO A 115 -8.61 -4.23 10.87
N ALA A 116 -8.65 -3.80 9.60
CA ALA A 116 -7.54 -4.01 8.67
C ALA A 116 -6.27 -3.23 9.09
N ILE A 117 -6.45 -1.99 9.58
CA ILE A 117 -5.34 -1.15 10.06
C ILE A 117 -4.72 -1.75 11.31
N ALA A 118 -5.54 -2.17 12.27
CA ALA A 118 -5.07 -2.81 13.50
C ALA A 118 -4.30 -4.11 13.22
N ARG A 119 -4.75 -4.91 12.26
CA ARG A 119 -4.06 -6.13 11.82
C ARG A 119 -2.70 -5.81 11.19
N ALA A 120 -2.65 -4.84 10.28
CA ALA A 120 -1.41 -4.43 9.63
C ALA A 120 -0.38 -3.88 10.62
N LEU A 121 -0.79 -3.03 11.57
CA LEU A 121 0.10 -2.49 12.61
C LEU A 121 0.72 -3.61 13.47
N ARG A 122 -0.05 -4.66 13.81
CA ARG A 122 0.47 -5.82 14.54
C ARG A 122 1.50 -6.62 13.74
N ALA A 123 1.33 -6.74 12.43
CA ALA A 123 2.31 -7.40 11.56
C ALA A 123 3.66 -6.66 11.60
N GLY A 124 3.65 -5.32 11.64
CA GLY A 124 4.84 -4.48 11.80
C GLY A 124 5.60 -4.74 13.10
N CYS A 125 4.88 -4.89 14.22
CA CYS A 125 5.51 -5.19 15.51
C CYS A 125 6.23 -6.54 15.53
N LEU A 126 5.67 -7.56 14.87
CA LEU A 126 6.27 -8.89 14.78
C LEU A 126 7.50 -8.91 13.86
N GLY A 127 7.48 -8.14 12.76
CA GLY A 127 8.61 -8.03 11.84
C GLY A 127 9.84 -7.36 12.45
N VAL A 128 9.66 -6.38 13.35
CA VAL A 128 10.77 -5.72 14.07
C VAL A 128 11.36 -6.60 15.16
N ALA A 129 10.54 -7.42 15.82
CA ALA A 129 10.99 -8.31 16.89
C ALA A 129 11.81 -9.52 16.40
N LEU A 130 11.72 -9.86 15.11
CA LEU A 130 12.43 -10.99 14.49
C LEU A 130 13.66 -10.57 13.64
N GLY A 131 14.16 -9.34 13.83
CA GLY A 131 15.46 -8.92 13.28
C GLY A 131 16.59 -9.89 13.68
N PRO A 132 17.62 -10.07 12.83
CA PRO A 132 18.41 -11.30 12.80
C PRO A 132 19.10 -11.58 14.14
N LEU A 133 18.85 -12.78 14.68
CA LEU A 133 19.80 -13.41 15.58
C LEU A 133 21.02 -13.79 14.73
N HIS A 134 22.14 -13.12 15.02
CA HIS A 134 23.49 -13.26 14.48
C HIS A 134 23.80 -14.58 13.76
#